data_AF-A1T488-F1
#
_entry.id   AF-A1T488-F1
#
_cell.length_a   1.000
_cell.length_b   1.000
_cell.length_c   1.000
_cell.angle_alpha   90.00
_cell.angle_beta   90.00
_cell.angle_gamma   90.00
#
_symmetry.space_group_name_H-M   'P 1'
#
loop_
_entity.id
_entity.type
_entity.pdbx_description
1 polymer ?
#
loop_
_entity_poly.entity_id
_entity_poly.type
_entity_poly.pdbx_seq_one_letter_code
_entity_poly.pdbx_strand_id
1 'polypeptide(L)'
;MLWHPAGVSVRSMNDARRRRTAKDAQEGAAEETPLVDEVRQALPDHPLELLGIGSVIIEATRPDPLGLPPSREPNETVDLDSLVAGFIGVPNAETTALLAVLAEMLEDADLRARCRQEVDARSHTLPRWLTELSDVEVYRAVRMTHPQGDHDEVLIGARLAGGHQLTCAVAIARDGGAIKDGFAVADSISNVVRTAAERNTDPETGFAVMALTDARSALEHGLKNSGVVLEPTDSWPACRPLLQWLTRCLH
;
A
#
# COMPACT_ATOMS: atom_id res chain seq x y z
N MET A 1 36.54 -27.11 11.84
CA MET A 1 36.91 -25.81 11.24
C MET A 1 35.75 -25.41 10.36
N LEU A 2 35.00 -24.41 10.80
CA LEU A 2 33.74 -23.91 10.24
C LEU A 2 34.03 -22.89 9.12
N TRP A 3 33.39 -23.01 7.95
CA TRP A 3 33.11 -21.87 7.05
C TRP A 3 32.12 -22.21 5.91
N HIS A 4 31.16 -21.30 5.68
CA HIS A 4 30.16 -21.24 4.59
C HIS A 4 30.54 -20.11 3.60
N PRO A 5 30.13 -20.19 2.31
CA PRO A 5 29.45 -19.05 1.66
C PRO A 5 28.34 -19.49 0.67
N ALA A 6 27.09 -19.04 0.76
CA ALA A 6 26.49 -17.71 0.50
C ALA A 6 25.89 -17.59 -0.91
N GLY A 7 24.66 -18.11 -1.08
CA GLY A 7 23.77 -17.81 -2.21
C GLY A 7 23.07 -16.46 -2.03
N VAL A 8 22.73 -15.77 -3.12
CA VAL A 8 22.04 -14.46 -3.09
C VAL A 8 20.54 -14.66 -2.88
N SER A 9 20.24 -15.14 -1.68
CA SER A 9 18.96 -15.22 -0.99
C SER A 9 18.50 -13.84 -0.52
N VAL A 10 17.18 -13.54 -0.61
CA VAL A 10 16.37 -12.60 0.23
C VAL A 10 16.86 -11.15 0.39
N ARG A 11 18.11 -10.86 0.02
CA ARG A 11 18.90 -9.65 0.31
C ARG A 11 18.51 -8.47 -0.57
N SER A 12 18.09 -8.72 -1.81
CA SER A 12 17.77 -7.66 -2.76
C SER A 12 16.41 -6.99 -2.50
N MET A 13 15.37 -7.78 -2.20
CA MET A 13 14.10 -7.24 -1.68
C MET A 13 14.30 -6.67 -0.28
N ASN A 14 15.14 -7.33 0.55
CA ASN A 14 15.62 -6.73 1.78
C ASN A 14 16.44 -5.45 1.57
N ASP A 15 16.99 -5.16 0.39
CA ASP A 15 17.74 -3.92 0.12
C ASP A 15 16.79 -2.79 -0.29
N ALA A 16 15.68 -3.08 -0.98
CA ALA A 16 14.59 -2.12 -1.14
C ALA A 16 13.91 -1.82 0.22
N ARG A 17 13.70 -2.86 1.03
CA ARG A 17 13.27 -2.77 2.43
C ARG A 17 14.26 -1.96 3.27
N ARG A 18 15.56 -2.29 3.25
CA ARG A 18 16.64 -1.59 3.97
C ARG A 18 16.85 -0.16 3.52
N ARG A 19 16.60 0.20 2.26
CA ARG A 19 16.65 1.60 1.82
C ARG A 19 15.53 2.44 2.44
N ARG A 20 14.35 1.84 2.69
CA ARG A 20 13.33 2.44 3.56
C ARG A 20 13.76 2.41 5.01
N THR A 21 14.18 1.26 5.55
CA THR A 21 14.62 1.17 6.96
C THR A 21 15.80 2.08 7.30
N ALA A 22 16.69 2.41 6.35
CA ALA A 22 17.78 3.36 6.55
C ALA A 22 17.32 4.82 6.45
N LYS A 23 16.25 5.10 5.70
CA LYS A 23 15.52 6.38 5.74
C LYS A 23 14.77 6.49 7.08
N ASP A 24 14.02 5.45 7.46
CA ASP A 24 13.24 5.35 8.69
C ASP A 24 14.12 5.35 9.97
N ALA A 25 15.30 4.74 9.94
CA ALA A 25 16.25 4.75 11.06
C ALA A 25 17.01 6.09 11.18
N GLN A 26 17.07 6.87 10.11
CA GLN A 26 17.55 8.25 10.16
C GLN A 26 16.43 9.21 10.59
N GLU A 27 15.16 8.81 10.43
CA GLU A 27 13.95 9.45 10.97
C GLU A 27 13.64 9.07 12.44
N GLY A 28 14.28 8.03 13.00
CA GLY A 28 14.16 7.67 14.43
C GLY A 28 14.73 8.70 15.41
N ALA A 29 15.33 9.78 14.90
CA ALA A 29 15.72 10.98 15.64
C ALA A 29 15.13 12.27 15.04
N ALA A 30 14.20 12.16 14.08
CA ALA A 30 13.48 13.30 13.52
C ALA A 30 12.44 13.79 14.53
N GLU A 31 12.34 15.10 14.71
CA GLU A 31 11.15 15.73 15.27
C GLU A 31 9.92 15.14 14.57
N GLU A 32 8.88 14.75 15.33
CA GLU A 32 7.58 14.36 14.75
C GLU A 32 7.16 15.45 13.77
N THR A 33 7.27 15.14 12.48
CA THR A 33 6.90 16.10 11.45
C THR A 33 5.37 16.13 11.42
N PRO A 34 4.73 17.31 11.50
CA PRO A 34 3.29 17.39 11.40
C PRO A 34 2.79 16.72 10.11
N LEU A 35 1.72 15.92 10.18
CA LEU A 35 1.14 15.22 9.02
C LEU A 35 0.93 16.11 7.79
N VAL A 36 0.55 17.38 8.00
CA VAL A 36 0.39 18.36 6.93
C VAL A 36 1.70 18.62 6.19
N ASP A 37 2.82 18.65 6.90
CA ASP A 37 4.15 18.85 6.32
C ASP A 37 4.60 17.61 5.54
N GLU A 38 4.28 16.39 6.02
CA GLU A 38 4.51 15.15 5.28
C GLU A 38 3.75 15.12 3.96
N VAL A 39 2.46 15.49 3.98
CA VAL A 39 1.64 15.58 2.77
C VAL A 39 2.19 16.61 1.79
N ARG A 40 2.63 17.77 2.30
CA ARG A 40 3.24 18.82 1.46
C ARG A 40 4.49 18.30 0.76
N GLN A 41 5.30 17.49 1.44
CA GLN A 41 6.51 16.90 0.87
C GLN A 41 6.18 15.80 -0.15
N ALA A 42 5.15 14.99 0.07
CA ALA A 42 4.75 13.90 -0.82
C ALA A 42 4.09 14.38 -2.13
N LEU A 43 3.43 15.55 -2.13
CA LEU A 43 2.69 16.08 -3.29
C LEU A 43 3.52 16.28 -4.58
N PRO A 44 4.74 16.86 -4.55
CA PRO A 44 5.57 16.99 -5.74
C PRO A 44 6.23 15.68 -6.20
N ASP A 45 6.32 14.69 -5.31
CA ASP A 45 7.01 13.42 -5.56
C ASP A 45 6.08 12.39 -6.24
N HIS A 46 6.48 11.12 -6.24
CA HIS A 46 5.67 10.07 -6.86
C HIS A 46 4.35 9.88 -6.08
N PRO A 47 3.19 9.74 -6.77
CA PRO A 47 1.87 9.58 -6.13
C PRO A 47 1.78 8.50 -5.05
N LEU A 48 2.65 7.49 -5.15
CA LEU A 48 2.73 6.39 -4.20
C LEU A 48 2.95 6.85 -2.76
N GLU A 49 3.70 7.93 -2.53
CA GLU A 49 3.97 8.40 -1.17
C GLU A 49 2.68 8.87 -0.49
N LEU A 50 1.89 9.71 -1.18
CA LEU A 50 0.61 10.19 -0.64
C LEU A 50 -0.45 9.07 -0.53
N LEU A 51 -0.48 8.13 -1.49
CA LEU A 51 -1.31 6.92 -1.38
C LEU A 51 -0.91 6.04 -0.19
N GLY A 52 0.39 5.97 0.11
CA GLY A 52 0.93 5.29 1.28
C GLY A 52 0.46 5.93 2.59
N ILE A 53 0.55 7.26 2.69
CA ILE A 53 0.03 8.02 3.84
C ILE A 53 -1.46 7.75 4.05
N GLY A 54 -2.27 7.82 2.98
CA GLY A 54 -3.70 7.50 3.05
C GLY A 54 -3.96 6.06 3.50
N SER A 55 -3.16 5.10 3.04
CA SER A 55 -3.24 3.71 3.46
C SER A 55 -2.95 3.52 4.96
N VAL A 56 -1.89 4.16 5.47
CA VAL A 56 -1.54 4.13 6.90
C VAL A 56 -2.66 4.74 7.74
N ILE A 57 -3.20 5.89 7.34
CA ILE A 57 -4.31 6.55 8.03
C ILE A 57 -5.52 5.62 8.14
N ILE A 58 -5.95 5.03 7.02
CA ILE A 58 -7.13 4.15 7.01
C ILE A 58 -6.88 2.90 7.87
N GLU A 59 -5.69 2.29 7.79
CA GLU A 59 -5.38 1.10 8.58
C GLU A 59 -5.27 1.41 10.08
N ALA A 60 -4.60 2.51 10.46
CA ALA A 60 -4.39 2.88 11.86
C ALA A 60 -5.69 3.27 12.59
N THR A 61 -6.72 3.68 11.84
CA THR A 61 -8.04 4.07 12.36
C THR A 61 -9.07 2.94 12.27
N ARG A 62 -8.66 1.73 11.84
CA ARG A 62 -9.56 0.58 11.82
C ARG A 62 -9.97 0.19 13.24
N PRO A 63 -11.23 -0.21 13.45
CA PRO A 63 -11.66 -0.79 14.72
C PRO A 63 -10.82 -2.01 15.08
N ASP A 64 -10.55 -2.20 16.37
CA ASP A 64 -9.88 -3.41 16.85
C ASP A 64 -10.70 -4.65 16.43
N PRO A 65 -10.09 -5.59 15.67
CA PRO A 65 -10.83 -6.71 15.11
C PRO A 65 -11.24 -7.76 16.15
N LEU A 66 -10.66 -7.72 17.36
CA LEU A 66 -11.05 -8.56 18.49
C LEU A 66 -12.05 -7.85 19.41
N GLY A 67 -12.45 -6.62 19.09
CA GLY A 67 -13.32 -5.79 19.93
C GLY A 67 -12.72 -5.52 21.31
N LEU A 68 -11.40 -5.63 21.44
CA LEU A 68 -10.73 -5.36 22.70
C LEU A 68 -10.76 -3.84 22.94
N PRO A 69 -10.96 -3.41 24.21
CA PRO A 69 -10.81 -2.00 24.54
C PRO A 69 -9.38 -1.58 24.19
N PRO A 70 -9.20 -0.37 23.64
CA PRO A 70 -7.88 0.08 23.23
C PRO A 70 -6.91 0.00 24.41
N SER A 71 -5.70 -0.49 24.15
CA SER A 71 -4.62 -0.49 25.16
C SER A 71 -4.11 0.92 25.47
N ARG A 72 -4.49 1.90 24.63
CA ARG A 72 -4.26 3.34 24.83
C ARG A 72 -5.47 3.96 25.55
N GLU A 73 -5.22 5.04 26.28
CA GLU A 73 -6.27 5.84 26.92
C GLU A 73 -7.37 6.18 25.88
N PRO A 74 -8.68 6.16 26.24
CA PRO A 74 -9.79 6.41 25.30
C PRO A 74 -9.70 7.74 24.52
N ASN A 75 -8.92 8.71 25.02
CA ASN A 75 -8.69 10.00 24.38
C ASN A 75 -7.59 9.99 23.30
N GLU A 76 -6.85 8.89 23.12
CA GLU A 76 -5.77 8.77 22.12
C GLU A 76 -6.19 7.97 20.88
N THR A 77 -7.32 7.26 20.91
CA THR A 77 -7.83 6.57 19.72
C THR A 77 -8.71 7.50 18.90
N VAL A 78 -8.14 8.04 17.82
CA VAL A 78 -8.90 8.81 16.83
C VAL A 78 -9.53 7.82 15.86
N ASP A 79 -10.86 7.80 15.80
CA ASP A 79 -11.56 7.04 14.77
C ASP A 79 -11.50 7.78 13.41
N LEU A 80 -11.78 7.06 12.33
CA LEU A 80 -11.66 7.57 10.97
C LEU A 80 -12.65 8.71 10.65
N ASP A 81 -13.86 8.69 11.20
CA ASP A 81 -14.85 9.77 10.97
C ASP A 81 -14.41 11.07 11.65
N SER A 82 -13.91 10.97 12.88
CA SER A 82 -13.33 12.07 13.64
C SER A 82 -12.12 12.68 12.91
N LEU A 83 -11.26 11.84 12.33
CA LEU A 83 -10.11 12.32 11.55
C LEU A 83 -10.53 13.02 10.26
N VAL A 84 -11.48 12.45 9.51
CA VAL A 84 -12.05 13.06 8.31
C VAL A 84 -12.72 14.40 8.66
N ALA A 85 -13.46 14.47 9.77
CA ALA A 85 -14.05 15.72 10.25
C ALA A 85 -12.97 16.78 10.58
N GLY A 86 -11.84 16.36 11.16
CA GLY A 86 -10.68 17.22 11.39
C GLY A 86 -10.10 17.79 10.09
N PHE A 87 -9.90 16.95 9.06
CA PHE A 87 -9.42 17.40 7.75
C PHE A 87 -10.41 18.33 7.04
N ILE A 88 -11.72 18.09 7.21
CA ILE A 88 -12.77 19.00 6.71
C ILE A 88 -12.67 20.37 7.40
N GLY A 89 -12.44 20.39 8.71
CA GLY A 89 -12.35 21.61 9.52
C GLY A 89 -11.12 22.50 9.24
N VAL A 90 -10.10 21.99 8.54
CA VAL A 90 -8.87 22.72 8.21
C VAL A 90 -8.73 22.82 6.69
N PRO A 91 -9.35 23.79 6.00
CA PRO A 91 -9.37 23.86 4.55
C PRO A 91 -8.06 24.41 3.99
N ASN A 92 -7.07 23.54 3.76
CA ASN A 92 -5.83 23.84 3.05
C ASN A 92 -5.58 22.83 1.90
N ALA A 93 -4.55 23.05 1.07
CA ALA A 93 -4.28 22.20 -0.08
C ALA A 93 -3.94 20.76 0.33
N GLU A 94 -3.22 20.58 1.43
CA GLU A 94 -2.73 19.30 1.93
C GLU A 94 -3.88 18.40 2.43
N THR A 95 -4.76 18.94 3.27
CA THR A 95 -5.98 18.22 3.71
C THR A 95 -6.94 17.95 2.56
N THR A 96 -6.99 18.84 1.56
CA THR A 96 -7.78 18.60 0.34
C THR A 96 -7.21 17.42 -0.44
N ALA A 97 -5.88 17.33 -0.54
CA ALA A 97 -5.23 16.22 -1.20
C ALA A 97 -5.45 14.90 -0.45
N LEU A 98 -5.36 14.91 0.88
CA LEU A 98 -5.70 13.75 1.72
C LEU A 98 -7.16 13.32 1.52
N LEU A 99 -8.11 14.25 1.58
CA LEU A 99 -9.53 13.95 1.35
C LEU A 99 -9.78 13.36 -0.03
N ALA A 100 -9.05 13.82 -1.07
CA ALA A 100 -9.14 13.25 -2.42
C ALA A 100 -8.63 11.80 -2.47
N VAL A 101 -7.54 11.48 -1.77
CA VAL A 101 -7.06 10.08 -1.63
C VAL A 101 -8.07 9.22 -0.86
N LEU A 102 -8.58 9.72 0.27
CA LEU A 102 -9.55 9.01 1.09
C LEU A 102 -10.86 8.74 0.33
N ALA A 103 -11.34 9.70 -0.47
CA ALA A 103 -12.52 9.55 -1.33
C ALA A 103 -12.45 8.36 -2.32
N GLU A 104 -11.25 7.91 -2.67
CA GLU A 104 -11.03 6.75 -3.55
C GLU A 104 -10.72 5.46 -2.78
N MET A 105 -9.92 5.56 -1.71
CA MET A 105 -9.40 4.38 -1.01
C MET A 105 -10.37 3.80 0.03
N LEU A 106 -11.22 4.62 0.63
CA LEU A 106 -12.18 4.18 1.65
C LEU A 106 -13.16 3.13 1.11
N GLU A 107 -13.65 2.26 2.00
CA GLU A 107 -14.70 1.27 1.71
C GLU A 107 -16.10 1.80 2.06
N ASP A 108 -16.20 2.64 3.09
CA ASP A 108 -17.44 3.27 3.52
C ASP A 108 -17.94 4.29 2.49
N ALA A 109 -19.11 4.05 1.93
CA ALA A 109 -19.67 4.89 0.87
C ALA A 109 -20.05 6.30 1.35
N ASP A 110 -20.46 6.45 2.61
CA ASP A 110 -20.89 7.74 3.17
C ASP A 110 -19.67 8.61 3.45
N LEU A 111 -18.61 8.05 4.04
CA LEU A 111 -17.34 8.76 4.23
C LEU A 111 -16.70 9.14 2.90
N ARG A 112 -16.76 8.26 1.89
CA ARG A 112 -16.29 8.60 0.53
C ARG A 112 -17.05 9.77 -0.06
N ALA A 113 -18.39 9.75 0.01
CA ALA A 113 -19.23 10.80 -0.52
C ALA A 113 -18.94 12.14 0.18
N ARG A 114 -18.79 12.11 1.51
CA ARG A 114 -18.42 13.28 2.32
C ARG A 114 -17.06 13.85 1.91
N CYS A 115 -16.05 13.00 1.71
CA CYS A 115 -14.73 13.43 1.22
C CYS A 115 -14.81 14.07 -0.17
N ARG A 116 -15.54 13.44 -1.12
CA ARG A 116 -15.71 13.99 -2.48
C ARG A 116 -16.41 15.34 -2.47
N GLN A 117 -17.51 15.45 -1.72
CA GLN A 117 -18.26 16.70 -1.61
C GLN A 117 -17.39 17.84 -1.08
N GLU A 118 -16.57 17.58 -0.07
CA GLU A 118 -15.65 18.58 0.46
C GLU A 118 -14.57 18.97 -0.54
N VAL A 119 -13.98 18.00 -1.25
CA VAL A 119 -12.98 18.27 -2.30
C VAL A 119 -13.60 19.15 -3.40
N ASP A 120 -14.80 18.85 -3.85
CA ASP A 120 -15.52 19.62 -4.88
C ASP A 120 -15.89 21.04 -4.42
N ALA A 121 -16.13 21.23 -3.12
CA ALA A 121 -16.43 22.53 -2.53
C ALA A 121 -15.19 23.44 -2.39
N ARG A 122 -13.99 22.85 -2.38
CA ARG A 122 -12.73 23.59 -2.21
C ARG A 122 -12.17 24.06 -3.55
N SER A 123 -11.56 25.23 -3.56
CA SER A 123 -10.95 25.83 -4.77
C SER A 123 -9.46 25.54 -4.92
N HIS A 124 -8.91 24.60 -4.12
CA HIS A 124 -7.49 24.24 -4.19
C HIS A 124 -7.18 23.50 -5.50
N THR A 125 -6.10 23.90 -6.16
CA THR A 125 -5.61 23.20 -7.35
C THR A 125 -4.87 21.94 -6.93
N LEU A 126 -5.35 20.78 -7.37
CA LEU A 126 -4.72 19.49 -7.13
C LEU A 126 -3.95 19.00 -8.37
N PRO A 127 -2.88 18.18 -8.19
CA PRO A 127 -2.22 17.52 -9.31
C PRO A 127 -3.19 16.65 -10.11
N ARG A 128 -2.97 16.59 -11.43
CA ARG A 128 -3.83 15.82 -12.34
C ARG A 128 -4.02 14.36 -11.94
N TRP A 129 -2.94 13.71 -11.47
CA TRP A 129 -3.01 12.31 -11.04
C TRP A 129 -4.01 12.08 -9.90
N LEU A 130 -4.25 13.10 -9.08
CA LEU A 130 -5.14 13.04 -7.94
C LEU A 130 -6.59 13.37 -8.34
N THR A 131 -6.78 14.33 -9.24
CA THR A 131 -8.12 14.64 -9.78
C THR A 131 -8.68 13.54 -10.68
N GLU A 132 -7.80 12.76 -11.33
CA GLU A 132 -8.13 11.62 -12.18
C GLU A 132 -7.81 10.28 -11.49
N LEU A 133 -7.77 10.25 -10.14
CA LEU A 133 -7.38 9.05 -9.39
C LEU A 133 -8.35 7.87 -9.60
N SER A 134 -9.63 8.15 -9.90
CA SER A 134 -10.62 7.14 -10.28
C SER A 134 -10.30 6.39 -11.56
N ASP A 135 -9.47 6.98 -12.43
CA ASP A 135 -9.14 6.46 -13.76
C ASP A 135 -7.87 5.60 -13.75
N VAL A 136 -7.44 5.12 -12.57
CA VAL A 136 -6.30 4.22 -12.43
C VAL A 136 -6.49 2.96 -13.27
N GLU A 137 -5.47 2.61 -14.04
CA GLU A 137 -5.47 1.43 -14.90
C GLU A 137 -4.56 0.36 -14.30
N VAL A 138 -5.13 -0.76 -13.84
CA VAL A 138 -4.34 -1.95 -13.52
C VAL A 138 -4.15 -2.76 -14.81
N TYR A 139 -2.94 -2.76 -15.35
CA TYR A 139 -2.70 -3.18 -16.74
C TYR A 139 -2.00 -4.53 -16.89
N ARG A 140 -1.43 -5.07 -15.81
CA ARG A 140 -0.71 -6.35 -15.86
C ARG A 140 -0.62 -7.00 -14.48
N ALA A 141 -0.77 -8.32 -14.44
CA ALA A 141 -0.48 -9.15 -13.29
C ALA A 141 0.57 -10.22 -13.61
N VAL A 142 1.42 -10.55 -12.65
CA VAL A 142 2.41 -11.61 -12.71
C VAL A 142 2.37 -12.42 -11.42
N ARG A 143 2.33 -13.74 -11.54
CA ARG A 143 2.57 -14.65 -10.42
C ARG A 143 4.06 -15.00 -10.39
N MET A 144 4.68 -14.81 -9.23
CA MET A 144 5.99 -15.35 -8.92
C MET A 144 5.81 -16.55 -7.98
N THR A 145 6.36 -17.69 -8.38
CA THR A 145 6.22 -18.95 -7.65
C THR A 145 7.58 -19.41 -7.17
N HIS A 146 7.71 -19.62 -5.86
CA HIS A 146 8.88 -20.21 -5.22
C HIS A 146 8.57 -21.68 -4.87
N PRO A 147 9.16 -22.68 -5.55
CA PRO A 147 8.75 -24.08 -5.39
C PRO A 147 8.96 -24.66 -4.00
N GLN A 148 9.93 -24.14 -3.26
CA GLN A 148 10.22 -24.51 -1.87
C GLN A 148 9.64 -23.50 -0.86
N GLY A 149 9.00 -22.43 -1.34
CA GLY A 149 8.37 -21.40 -0.53
C GLY A 149 6.98 -21.78 -0.05
N ASP A 150 6.60 -21.28 1.11
CA ASP A 150 5.26 -21.45 1.71
C ASP A 150 4.23 -20.45 1.18
N HIS A 151 4.63 -19.56 0.28
CA HIS A 151 3.79 -18.56 -0.37
C HIS A 151 4.06 -18.47 -1.87
N ASP A 152 3.08 -17.94 -2.59
CA ASP A 152 3.26 -17.36 -3.92
C ASP A 152 3.22 -15.84 -3.80
N GLU A 153 3.87 -15.14 -4.73
CA GLU A 153 3.71 -13.70 -4.85
C GLU A 153 2.84 -13.34 -6.06
N VAL A 154 1.95 -12.39 -5.87
CA VAL A 154 1.18 -11.74 -6.95
C VAL A 154 1.66 -10.31 -7.08
N LEU A 155 2.17 -9.97 -8.26
CA LEU A 155 2.56 -8.62 -8.64
C LEU A 155 1.49 -8.03 -9.54
N ILE A 156 0.99 -6.84 -9.22
CA ILE A 156 0.07 -6.08 -10.07
C ILE A 156 0.69 -4.72 -10.41
N GLY A 157 0.69 -4.37 -11.69
CA GLY A 157 1.17 -3.09 -12.20
C GLY A 157 0.00 -2.16 -12.49
N ALA A 158 0.06 -0.95 -11.96
CA ALA A 158 -0.95 0.08 -12.16
C ALA A 158 -0.35 1.36 -12.76
N ARG A 159 -1.18 2.11 -13.46
CA ARG A 159 -0.84 3.39 -14.08
C ARG A 159 -1.85 4.45 -13.67
N LEU A 160 -1.35 5.59 -13.21
CA LEU A 160 -2.12 6.77 -12.87
C LEU A 160 -2.04 7.80 -14.00
N ALA A 161 -2.94 8.78 -13.98
CA ALA A 161 -2.85 9.92 -14.88
C ALA A 161 -1.49 10.65 -14.71
N GLY A 162 -1.01 11.25 -15.80
CA GLY A 162 0.38 11.77 -15.87
C GLY A 162 1.44 10.70 -16.13
N GLY A 163 1.06 9.41 -16.25
CA GLY A 163 1.96 8.32 -16.62
C GLY A 163 2.76 7.73 -15.46
N HIS A 164 2.45 8.13 -14.22
CA HIS A 164 3.03 7.54 -13.01
C HIS A 164 2.66 6.06 -12.93
N GLN A 165 3.64 5.23 -12.61
CA GLN A 165 3.47 3.78 -12.54
C GLN A 165 3.87 3.28 -11.17
N LEU A 166 3.08 2.34 -10.65
CA LEU A 166 3.41 1.63 -9.42
C LEU A 166 3.15 0.14 -9.60
N THR A 167 3.89 -0.64 -8.83
CA THR A 167 3.71 -2.10 -8.76
C THR A 167 3.44 -2.46 -7.32
N CYS A 168 2.36 -3.20 -7.07
CA CYS A 168 2.11 -3.82 -5.78
C CYS A 168 2.54 -5.28 -5.84
N ALA A 169 3.35 -5.71 -4.87
CA ALA A 169 3.76 -7.09 -4.67
C ALA A 169 3.10 -7.61 -3.39
N VAL A 170 2.46 -8.78 -3.48
CA VAL A 170 1.67 -9.35 -2.39
C VAL A 170 2.07 -10.81 -2.19
N ALA A 171 2.54 -11.15 -1.00
CA ALA A 171 2.84 -12.51 -0.60
C ALA A 171 1.58 -13.19 -0.06
N ILE A 172 1.17 -14.28 -0.71
CA ILE A 172 -0.04 -15.04 -0.40
C ILE A 172 0.37 -16.44 0.03
N ALA A 173 0.00 -16.83 1.25
CA ALA A 173 0.29 -18.17 1.75
C ALA A 173 -0.35 -19.25 0.86
N ARG A 174 0.41 -20.31 0.55
CA ARG A 174 -0.13 -21.46 -0.19
C ARG A 174 -1.20 -22.19 0.62
N ASP A 175 -1.04 -22.22 1.93
CA ASP A 175 -2.02 -22.75 2.86
C ASP A 175 -3.01 -21.66 3.29
N GLY A 176 -4.30 -21.92 3.12
CA GLY A 176 -5.38 -20.99 3.47
C GLY A 176 -5.47 -19.69 2.65
N GLY A 177 -4.48 -19.36 1.83
CA GLY A 177 -4.53 -18.21 0.91
C GLY A 177 -4.43 -16.83 1.57
N ALA A 178 -4.08 -16.74 2.86
CA ALA A 178 -4.01 -15.45 3.57
C ALA A 178 -2.82 -14.60 3.08
N ILE A 179 -3.00 -13.27 3.04
CA ILE A 179 -1.90 -12.33 2.78
C ILE A 179 -0.96 -12.32 3.98
N LYS A 180 0.32 -12.56 3.71
CA LYS A 180 1.42 -12.55 4.68
C LYS A 180 2.15 -11.21 4.70
N ASP A 181 2.30 -10.59 3.54
CA ASP A 181 2.91 -9.29 3.37
C ASP A 181 2.41 -8.63 2.08
N GLY A 182 2.50 -7.32 2.00
CA GLY A 182 2.13 -6.56 0.82
C GLY A 182 2.75 -5.18 0.84
N PHE A 183 3.35 -4.79 -0.28
CA PHE A 183 3.95 -3.46 -0.43
C PHE A 183 3.83 -2.97 -1.87
N ALA A 184 3.96 -1.66 -2.04
CA ALA A 184 3.99 -1.03 -3.36
C ALA A 184 5.32 -0.31 -3.59
N VAL A 185 5.73 -0.26 -4.86
CA VAL A 185 6.93 0.41 -5.36
C VAL A 185 6.60 1.35 -6.50
N ALA A 186 7.27 2.50 -6.54
CA ALA A 186 7.10 3.55 -7.56
C ALA A 186 7.86 3.18 -8.85
N ASP A 187 7.53 2.04 -9.43
CA ASP A 187 8.13 1.56 -10.69
C ASP A 187 7.13 0.70 -11.47
N SER A 188 7.38 0.56 -12.76
CA SER A 188 6.61 -0.32 -13.64
C SER A 188 6.83 -1.79 -13.30
N ILE A 189 5.79 -2.60 -13.44
CA ILE A 189 5.88 -4.05 -13.17
C ILE A 189 6.90 -4.73 -14.08
N SER A 190 7.15 -4.20 -15.27
CA SER A 190 8.19 -4.71 -16.17
C SER A 190 9.59 -4.53 -15.58
N ASN A 191 9.88 -3.37 -15.00
CA ASN A 191 11.17 -3.14 -14.34
C ASN A 191 11.30 -3.96 -13.06
N VAL A 192 10.22 -4.08 -12.28
CA VAL A 192 10.20 -4.88 -11.04
C VAL A 192 10.45 -6.35 -11.35
N VAL A 193 9.71 -6.93 -12.30
CA VAL A 193 9.88 -8.34 -12.71
C VAL A 193 11.27 -8.57 -13.31
N ARG A 194 11.77 -7.66 -14.16
CA ARG A 194 13.13 -7.76 -14.70
C ARG A 194 14.16 -7.76 -13.57
N THR A 195 14.06 -6.82 -12.63
CA THR A 195 14.98 -6.71 -11.50
C THR A 195 14.92 -7.95 -10.61
N ALA A 196 13.72 -8.48 -10.37
CA ALA A 196 13.53 -9.71 -9.60
C ALA A 196 14.18 -10.91 -10.31
N ALA A 197 13.96 -11.06 -11.62
CA ALA A 197 14.55 -12.14 -12.41
C ALA A 197 16.08 -12.05 -12.50
N GLU A 198 16.64 -10.86 -12.70
CA GLU A 198 18.10 -10.62 -12.77
C GLU A 198 18.81 -10.94 -11.45
N ARG A 199 18.12 -10.73 -10.32
CA ARG A 199 18.67 -10.93 -8.98
C ARG A 199 18.30 -12.28 -8.36
N ASN A 200 17.47 -13.06 -9.06
CA ASN A 200 17.04 -14.36 -8.60
C ASN A 200 18.19 -15.36 -8.67
N THR A 201 18.49 -16.00 -7.54
CA THR A 201 19.49 -17.10 -7.49
C THR A 201 18.89 -18.48 -7.51
N ASP A 202 17.58 -18.60 -7.39
CA ASP A 202 16.90 -19.88 -7.42
C ASP A 202 16.35 -20.14 -8.83
N PRO A 203 16.98 -21.02 -9.63
CA PRO A 203 16.55 -21.27 -11.01
C PRO A 203 15.12 -21.83 -11.11
N GLU A 204 14.58 -22.36 -10.01
CA GLU A 204 13.23 -22.93 -9.95
C GLU A 204 12.16 -21.85 -9.71
N THR A 205 12.54 -20.61 -9.37
CA THR A 205 11.59 -19.50 -9.22
C THR A 205 11.02 -19.11 -10.60
N GLY A 206 9.71 -19.30 -10.74
CA GLY A 206 8.98 -19.02 -11.98
C GLY A 206 8.29 -17.67 -11.97
N PHE A 207 8.25 -17.00 -13.12
CA PHE A 207 7.49 -15.78 -13.35
C PHE A 207 6.48 -16.03 -14.47
N ALA A 208 5.19 -16.04 -14.15
CA ALA A 208 4.12 -16.29 -15.12
C ALA A 208 3.19 -15.08 -15.20
N VAL A 209 2.88 -14.63 -16.42
CA VAL A 209 1.81 -13.65 -16.61
C VAL A 209 0.51 -14.26 -16.12
N MET A 210 -0.24 -13.47 -15.36
CA MET A 210 -1.49 -13.87 -14.73
C MET A 210 -2.63 -13.03 -15.32
N ALA A 211 -3.80 -13.64 -15.56
CA ALA A 211 -4.98 -12.88 -15.96
C ALA A 211 -5.40 -11.94 -14.82
N LEU A 212 -5.88 -10.74 -15.16
CA LEU A 212 -6.31 -9.76 -14.16
C LEU A 212 -7.48 -10.27 -13.30
N THR A 213 -8.38 -11.04 -13.91
CA THR A 213 -9.51 -11.71 -13.21
C THR A 213 -9.04 -12.74 -12.19
N ASP A 214 -7.99 -13.49 -12.52
CA ASP A 214 -7.41 -14.47 -11.60
C ASP A 214 -6.67 -13.76 -10.47
N ALA A 215 -5.96 -12.68 -10.79
CA ALA A 215 -5.25 -11.86 -9.81
C ALA A 215 -6.25 -11.24 -8.83
N ARG A 216 -7.37 -10.71 -9.34
CA ARG A 216 -8.48 -10.20 -8.53
C ARG A 216 -9.01 -11.27 -7.59
N SER A 217 -9.33 -12.45 -8.13
CA SER A 217 -9.87 -13.57 -7.34
C SER A 217 -8.89 -14.00 -6.24
N ALA A 218 -7.59 -14.07 -6.55
CA ALA A 218 -6.56 -14.42 -5.57
C ALA A 218 -6.42 -13.36 -4.47
N LEU A 219 -6.44 -12.07 -4.83
CA LEU A 219 -6.30 -10.96 -3.88
C LEU A 219 -7.56 -10.78 -3.03
N GLU A 220 -8.76 -10.88 -3.59
CA GLU A 220 -10.03 -10.86 -2.84
C GLU A 220 -10.10 -12.02 -1.85
N HIS A 221 -9.70 -13.22 -2.27
CA HIS A 221 -9.61 -14.38 -1.39
C HIS A 221 -8.60 -14.15 -0.26
N GLY A 222 -7.41 -13.63 -0.58
CA GLY A 222 -6.38 -13.38 0.41
C GLY A 222 -6.75 -12.28 1.40
N LEU A 223 -7.34 -11.18 0.94
CA LEU A 223 -7.85 -10.11 1.80
C LEU A 223 -8.94 -10.62 2.75
N LYS A 224 -9.81 -11.53 2.29
CA LYS A 224 -10.86 -12.14 3.11
C LYS A 224 -10.31 -13.11 4.15
N ASN A 225 -9.24 -13.84 3.82
CA ASN A 225 -8.65 -14.85 4.71
C ASN A 225 -7.53 -14.30 5.59
N SER A 226 -7.07 -13.07 5.34
CA SER A 226 -6.25 -12.32 6.27
C SER A 226 -7.09 -11.92 7.48
N GLY A 227 -7.09 -12.80 8.49
CA GLY A 227 -7.65 -12.49 9.80
C GLY A 227 -6.84 -11.42 10.55
N VAL A 228 -6.94 -11.43 11.87
CA VAL A 228 -6.19 -10.51 12.73
C VAL A 228 -4.69 -10.68 12.51
N VAL A 229 -4.01 -9.58 12.20
CA VAL A 229 -2.54 -9.56 12.03
C VAL A 229 -1.92 -9.46 13.42
N LEU A 230 -1.44 -10.61 13.92
CA LEU A 230 -0.79 -10.70 15.23
C LEU A 230 0.68 -10.25 15.17
N GLU A 231 1.33 -10.52 14.05
CA GLU A 231 2.73 -10.17 13.80
C GLU A 231 2.79 -9.29 12.54
N PRO A 232 2.71 -7.96 12.68
CA PRO A 232 2.82 -7.06 11.54
C PRO A 232 4.21 -7.13 10.92
N THR A 233 4.27 -6.99 9.60
CA THR A 233 5.52 -6.74 8.87
C THR A 233 5.75 -5.23 8.79
N ASP A 234 6.88 -4.81 8.24
CA ASP A 234 7.18 -3.39 8.02
C ASP A 234 6.13 -2.70 7.12
N SER A 235 5.39 -3.44 6.28
CA SER A 235 4.45 -2.88 5.31
C SER A 235 3.02 -3.40 5.47
N TRP A 236 2.81 -4.50 6.20
CA TRP A 236 1.52 -5.11 6.43
C TRP A 236 1.15 -5.07 7.91
N PRO A 237 -0.02 -4.54 8.28
CA PRO A 237 -1.18 -4.29 7.41
C PRO A 237 -1.28 -2.87 6.83
N ALA A 238 -0.28 -2.00 7.04
CA ALA A 238 -0.33 -0.60 6.61
C ALA A 238 -0.68 -0.39 5.13
N CYS A 239 -0.22 -1.26 4.23
CA CYS A 239 -0.53 -1.24 2.79
C CYS A 239 -1.89 -1.87 2.42
N ARG A 240 -2.65 -2.41 3.38
CA ARG A 240 -3.91 -3.13 3.10
C ARG A 240 -4.94 -2.25 2.38
N PRO A 241 -5.25 -1.02 2.83
CA PRO A 241 -6.18 -0.14 2.09
C PRO A 241 -5.76 0.14 0.65
N LEU A 242 -4.47 0.38 0.40
CA LEU A 242 -3.93 0.55 -0.96
C LEU A 242 -4.18 -0.70 -1.82
N LEU A 243 -3.91 -1.88 -1.27
CA LEU A 243 -4.15 -3.14 -1.97
C LEU A 243 -5.65 -3.38 -2.23
N GLN A 244 -6.52 -3.08 -1.26
CA GLN A 244 -7.97 -3.20 -1.41
C GLN A 244 -8.48 -2.32 -2.54
N TRP A 245 -8.03 -1.06 -2.60
CA TRP A 245 -8.38 -0.15 -3.69
C TRP A 245 -7.91 -0.66 -5.05
N LEU A 246 -6.64 -1.03 -5.20
CA LEU A 246 -6.12 -1.60 -6.46
C LEU A 246 -6.84 -2.88 -6.88
N THR A 247 -7.25 -3.70 -5.91
CA THR A 247 -8.01 -4.93 -6.17
C THR A 247 -9.39 -4.63 -6.74
N ARG A 248 -10.05 -3.54 -6.27
CA ARG A 248 -11.33 -3.10 -6.84
C ARG A 248 -11.22 -2.66 -8.30
N CYS A 249 -10.07 -2.12 -8.69
CA CYS A 249 -9.76 -1.62 -10.03
C CYS A 249 -9.32 -2.72 -11.03
N LEU A 250 -9.19 -3.98 -10.59
CA LEU A 250 -8.95 -5.11 -11.49
C LEU A 250 -10.24 -5.47 -12.23
N HIS A 251 -10.22 -5.45 -13.57
CA HIS A 251 -11.35 -5.81 -14.44
C HIS A 251 -10.98 -6.92 -15.41
#